data_AF-A0A542B8X2-F1
#
_entry.id   AF-A0A542B8X2-F1
#
_cell.length_a   1.000
_cell.length_b   1.000
_cell.length_c   1.000
_cell.angle_alpha   90.00
_cell.angle_beta   90.00
_cell.angle_gamma   90.00
#
_symmetry.space_group_name_H-M   'P 1'
#
loop_
_entity.id
_entity.type
_entity.pdbx_description
1 polymer ?
#
loop_
_entity_poly.entity_id
_entity_poly.type
_entity_poly.pdbx_seq_one_letter_code
_entity_poly.pdbx_strand_id
1 'polypeptide(L)'
;MPIPGLTVLAAALLCSLLGGCVTTEGTAQGQSEGTERVASGKRTFLQKTFMTMDERCRPIPRPKGVLTEPPRHGKVRLATRKAAAEYGPGPFRHCNGRVGPSLAFEYTSKRGYRGADSFLVRIRYNDGEIRYERFEITVD
;
A
#
# COMPACT_ATOMS: atom_id res chain seq x y z
N MET A 1 -5.07 -82.76 -18.16
CA MET A 1 -5.83 -82.64 -19.43
C MET A 1 -7.28 -82.32 -19.04
N PRO A 2 -8.01 -81.35 -19.63
CA PRO A 2 -7.80 -80.59 -20.87
C PRO A 2 -7.47 -79.08 -20.65
N ILE A 3 -7.37 -78.36 -21.78
CA ILE A 3 -6.80 -77.01 -22.03
C ILE A 3 -7.96 -76.02 -22.41
N PRO A 4 -7.77 -74.82 -23.02
CA PRO A 4 -8.05 -73.48 -22.48
C PRO A 4 -9.08 -72.66 -23.31
N GLY A 5 -9.25 -71.37 -22.98
CA GLY A 5 -9.78 -70.33 -23.88
C GLY A 5 -9.76 -68.98 -23.16
N LEU A 6 -8.74 -68.12 -23.32
CA LEU A 6 -8.49 -67.17 -24.42
C LEU A 6 -9.69 -66.25 -24.72
N THR A 7 -9.66 -65.02 -24.22
CA THR A 7 -9.88 -63.79 -25.01
C THR A 7 -9.59 -62.53 -24.20
N VAL A 8 -8.77 -61.69 -24.81
CA VAL A 8 -8.35 -60.32 -24.49
C VAL A 8 -9.55 -59.36 -24.47
N LEU A 9 -9.56 -58.34 -23.60
CA LEU A 9 -9.96 -56.97 -23.96
C LEU A 9 -9.69 -55.97 -22.82
N ALA A 10 -8.99 -54.90 -23.18
CA ALA A 10 -8.64 -53.75 -22.37
C ALA A 10 -9.85 -52.87 -22.03
N ALA A 11 -9.84 -52.24 -20.86
CA ALA A 11 -10.58 -51.01 -20.55
C ALA A 11 -9.97 -50.42 -19.26
N ALA A 12 -9.13 -49.40 -19.36
CA ALA A 12 -9.48 -47.97 -19.35
C ALA A 12 -9.49 -47.39 -17.93
N LEU A 13 -8.58 -46.42 -17.74
CA LEU A 13 -8.54 -45.44 -16.66
C LEU A 13 -9.93 -44.90 -16.31
N LEU A 14 -10.18 -44.56 -15.04
CA LEU A 14 -10.69 -43.23 -14.63
C LEU A 14 -10.92 -43.11 -13.12
N CYS A 15 -10.55 -41.93 -12.61
CA CYS A 15 -11.03 -41.21 -11.41
C CYS A 15 -10.46 -41.58 -10.03
N SER A 16 -10.14 -40.65 -9.11
CA SER A 16 -9.92 -39.20 -9.11
C SER A 16 -9.41 -38.92 -7.69
N LEU A 17 -8.23 -38.32 -7.56
CA LEU A 17 -7.66 -37.88 -6.28
C LEU A 17 -8.49 -36.71 -5.76
N LEU A 18 -9.30 -36.94 -4.72
CA LEU A 18 -9.88 -35.86 -3.91
C LEU A 18 -8.83 -35.34 -2.92
N GLY A 19 -7.82 -34.64 -3.45
CA GLY A 19 -6.89 -33.83 -2.68
C GLY A 19 -7.27 -32.36 -2.84
N GLY A 20 -8.25 -31.89 -2.06
CA GLY A 20 -8.63 -30.49 -2.04
C GLY A 20 -7.57 -29.64 -1.34
N CYS A 21 -6.67 -29.02 -2.11
CA CYS A 21 -5.94 -27.84 -1.65
C CYS A 21 -6.94 -26.67 -1.60
N VAL A 22 -7.43 -26.35 -0.41
CA VAL A 22 -8.06 -25.05 -0.17
C VAL A 22 -6.92 -24.04 -0.03
N THR A 23 -6.52 -23.40 -1.14
CA THR A 23 -5.76 -22.16 -1.09
C THR A 23 -6.70 -21.06 -0.62
N THR A 24 -6.69 -20.76 0.68
CA THR A 24 -7.21 -19.49 1.19
C THR A 24 -6.29 -18.36 0.74
N GLU A 25 -6.42 -17.92 -0.51
CA GLU A 25 -5.97 -16.59 -0.90
C GLU A 25 -6.99 -15.57 -0.40
N GLY A 26 -6.80 -15.18 0.85
CA GLY A 26 -7.62 -14.18 1.54
C GLY A 26 -6.77 -13.11 2.19
N THR A 27 -5.65 -12.72 1.55
CA THR A 27 -4.93 -11.52 1.97
C THR A 27 -5.67 -10.33 1.36
N ALA A 28 -6.53 -9.71 2.15
CA ALA A 28 -7.02 -8.38 1.86
C ALA A 28 -5.82 -7.45 1.64
N GLN A 29 -5.52 -7.14 0.38
CA GLN A 29 -4.52 -6.16 -0.02
C GLN A 29 -5.02 -4.77 0.35
N GLY A 30 -4.92 -4.45 1.64
CA GLY A 30 -5.19 -3.14 2.20
C GLY A 30 -3.89 -2.39 2.40
N GLN A 31 -3.60 -1.48 1.47
CA GLN A 31 -2.68 -0.35 1.61
C GLN A 31 -1.17 -0.68 1.61
N SER A 32 -0.43 0.01 0.74
CA SER A 32 1.01 -0.15 0.55
C SER A 32 1.80 0.05 1.87
N GLU A 33 2.09 -1.05 2.57
CA GLU A 33 3.12 -1.18 3.62
C GLU A 33 4.52 -1.19 2.97
N GLY A 34 4.81 -0.20 2.12
CA GLY A 34 6.12 -0.05 1.51
C GLY A 34 7.02 0.78 2.41
N THR A 35 8.10 0.19 2.91
CA THR A 35 9.19 0.98 3.51
C THR A 35 9.78 1.91 2.46
N GLU A 36 9.83 3.20 2.74
CA GLU A 36 10.33 4.19 1.80
C GLU A 36 11.86 4.35 1.90
N ARG A 37 12.56 4.28 0.77
CA ARG A 37 14.02 4.44 0.71
C ARG A 37 14.42 5.87 0.40
N VAL A 38 15.35 6.41 1.19
CA VAL A 38 15.83 7.79 1.05
C VAL A 38 17.34 7.86 1.23
N ALA A 39 18.00 8.77 0.51
CA ALA A 39 19.44 8.97 0.64
C ALA A 39 19.80 9.76 1.91
N SER A 40 20.87 9.34 2.60
CA SER A 40 21.35 10.01 3.81
C SER A 40 21.60 11.52 3.63
N GLY A 41 21.05 12.31 4.55
CA GLY A 41 21.20 13.77 4.61
C GLY A 41 20.53 14.55 3.47
N LYS A 42 19.87 13.89 2.52
CA LYS A 42 19.16 14.56 1.42
C LYS A 42 17.70 14.79 1.77
N ARG A 43 17.20 15.98 1.43
CA ARG A 43 15.77 16.30 1.48
C ARG A 43 15.05 15.50 0.41
N THR A 44 14.11 14.66 0.84
CA THR A 44 13.37 13.77 -0.05
C THR A 44 11.88 13.92 0.25
N PHE A 45 11.07 14.06 -0.79
CA PHE A 45 9.63 13.99 -0.63
C PHE A 45 9.20 12.54 -0.64
N LEU A 46 8.38 12.20 0.36
CA LEU A 46 7.84 10.87 0.50
C LEU A 46 6.76 10.61 -0.55
N GLN A 47 6.66 9.37 -1.03
CA GLN A 47 5.73 8.97 -2.10
C GLN A 47 4.28 9.06 -1.62
N LYS A 48 4.00 8.59 -0.39
CA LYS A 48 2.64 8.57 0.15
C LYS A 48 2.18 10.00 0.43
N THR A 49 1.11 10.40 -0.23
CA THR A 49 0.45 11.70 -0.05
C THR A 49 -1.03 11.52 0.24
N PHE A 50 -1.66 12.53 0.83
CA PHE A 50 -3.08 12.47 1.19
C PHE A 50 -3.84 13.63 0.56
N MET A 51 -4.93 13.32 -0.14
CA MET A 51 -5.79 14.32 -0.74
C MET A 51 -7.25 13.95 -0.60
N THR A 52 -8.11 14.93 -0.87
CA THR A 52 -9.55 14.74 -0.88
C THR A 52 -10.11 15.40 -2.13
N MET A 53 -11.10 14.76 -2.73
CA MET A 53 -11.86 15.27 -3.86
C MET A 53 -13.35 15.19 -3.53
N ASP A 54 -14.14 15.99 -4.20
CA ASP A 54 -15.59 15.81 -4.20
C ASP A 54 -16.03 14.69 -5.16
N GLU A 55 -17.33 14.38 -5.18
CA GLU A 55 -17.90 13.32 -6.03
C GLU A 55 -17.69 13.55 -7.53
N ARG A 56 -17.46 14.82 -7.93
CA ARG A 56 -17.15 15.22 -9.31
C ARG A 56 -15.65 15.21 -9.58
N CYS A 57 -14.85 14.61 -8.69
CA CYS A 57 -13.40 14.55 -8.74
C CYS A 57 -12.70 15.91 -8.80
N ARG A 58 -13.35 16.95 -8.26
CA ARG A 58 -12.72 18.26 -8.12
C ARG A 58 -11.93 18.28 -6.82
N PRO A 59 -10.68 18.77 -6.83
CA PRO A 59 -9.91 18.87 -5.60
C PRO A 59 -10.58 19.82 -4.61
N ILE A 60 -10.74 19.36 -3.38
CA ILE A 60 -11.14 20.19 -2.24
C ILE A 60 -9.89 20.51 -1.39
N PRO A 61 -9.98 21.34 -0.34
CA PRO A 61 -8.83 21.59 0.52
C PRO A 61 -8.20 20.28 1.01
N ARG A 62 -6.88 20.16 0.93
CA ARG A 62 -6.21 18.94 1.38
C ARG A 62 -6.36 18.72 2.90
N PRO A 63 -6.22 17.48 3.39
CA PRO A 63 -6.16 17.18 4.80
C PRO A 63 -5.06 17.96 5.55
N LYS A 64 -5.26 18.14 6.86
CA LYS A 64 -4.27 18.71 7.78
C LYS A 64 -3.57 17.57 8.52
N GLY A 65 -2.23 17.63 8.61
CA GLY A 65 -1.44 16.65 9.36
C GLY A 65 -0.75 17.30 10.55
N VAL A 66 -0.47 16.49 11.58
CA VAL A 66 0.39 16.83 12.72
C VAL A 66 1.25 15.61 13.04
N LEU A 67 2.56 15.80 13.26
CA LEU A 67 3.42 14.74 13.80
C LEU A 67 3.01 14.45 15.24
N THR A 68 2.63 13.22 15.52
CA THR A 68 2.36 12.75 16.89
C THR A 68 3.58 12.07 17.49
N GLU A 69 4.41 11.44 16.64
CA GLU A 69 5.72 10.93 17.02
C GLU A 69 6.73 11.40 15.96
N PRO A 70 7.71 12.26 16.32
CA PRO A 70 8.74 12.68 15.38
C PRO A 70 9.75 11.54 15.13
N PRO A 71 10.44 11.55 13.97
CA PRO A 71 11.50 10.58 13.71
C PRO A 71 12.69 10.73 14.66
N ARG A 72 13.35 9.61 14.98
CA ARG A 72 14.51 9.59 15.88
C ARG A 72 15.79 10.02 15.17
N HIS A 73 15.89 9.72 13.87
CA HIS A 73 17.11 9.90 13.09
C HIS A 73 16.98 10.90 11.95
N GLY A 74 15.93 11.72 11.94
CA GLY A 74 15.72 12.74 10.92
C GLY A 74 14.81 13.86 11.36
N LYS A 75 14.25 14.56 10.38
CA LYS A 75 13.23 15.60 10.54
C LYS A 75 12.22 15.44 9.42
N VAL A 76 10.95 15.72 9.72
CA VAL A 76 9.87 15.75 8.74
C VAL A 76 9.26 17.12 8.68
N ARG A 77 9.04 17.63 7.47
CA ARG A 77 8.28 18.84 7.21
C ARG A 77 7.02 18.48 6.43
N LEU A 78 5.87 18.86 6.97
CA LEU A 78 4.60 18.75 6.27
C LEU A 78 4.53 19.87 5.22
N ALA A 79 4.09 19.51 4.02
CA ALA A 79 4.05 20.42 2.89
C ALA A 79 2.80 20.18 2.03
N THR A 80 2.56 21.11 1.12
CA THR A 80 1.60 20.91 0.02
C THR A 80 2.39 20.55 -1.24
N ARG A 81 1.98 19.48 -1.94
CA ARG A 81 2.42 19.18 -3.31
C ARG A 81 1.24 18.86 -4.19
N LYS A 82 1.42 18.94 -5.51
CA LYS A 82 0.48 18.33 -6.44
C LYS A 82 0.82 16.85 -6.57
N ALA A 83 -0.14 15.97 -6.35
CA ALA A 83 -0.01 14.53 -6.58
C ALA A 83 -1.28 13.98 -7.25
N ALA A 84 -1.18 12.79 -7.81
CA ALA A 84 -2.30 12.06 -8.40
C ALA A 84 -3.12 11.35 -7.31
N ALA A 85 -4.44 11.36 -7.45
CA ALA A 85 -5.35 10.68 -6.55
C ALA A 85 -5.23 9.16 -6.64
N GLU A 86 -5.22 8.52 -5.47
CA GLU A 86 -5.15 7.07 -5.28
C GLU A 86 -6.22 6.64 -4.27
N TYR A 87 -7.47 6.59 -4.74
CA TYR A 87 -8.59 5.98 -4.05
C TYR A 87 -8.64 4.49 -4.42
N GLY A 88 -8.57 3.61 -3.43
CA GLY A 88 -8.77 2.16 -3.64
C GLY A 88 -10.17 1.84 -4.19
N PRO A 89 -10.60 0.57 -4.19
CA PRO A 89 -11.98 0.21 -4.50
C PRO A 89 -12.97 1.04 -3.67
N GLY A 90 -14.03 1.54 -4.30
CA GLY A 90 -15.04 2.37 -3.64
C GLY A 90 -15.62 3.47 -4.52
N PRO A 91 -16.48 4.34 -3.95
CA PRO A 91 -17.23 5.35 -4.69
C PRO A 91 -16.35 6.43 -5.31
N PHE A 92 -15.10 6.60 -4.88
CA PHE A 92 -14.15 7.59 -5.42
C PHE A 92 -13.11 6.99 -6.38
N ARG A 93 -13.18 5.70 -6.70
CA ARG A 93 -12.21 5.04 -7.61
C ARG A 93 -12.14 5.72 -8.98
N HIS A 94 -13.25 6.26 -9.47
CA HIS A 94 -13.31 6.99 -10.75
C HIS A 94 -12.48 8.29 -10.75
N CYS A 95 -12.06 8.76 -9.57
CA CYS A 95 -11.21 9.94 -9.43
C CYS A 95 -9.70 9.63 -9.49
N ASN A 96 -9.29 8.36 -9.58
CA ASN A 96 -7.88 7.99 -9.64
C ASN A 96 -7.15 8.68 -10.80
N GLY A 97 -5.89 9.08 -10.56
CA GLY A 97 -5.05 9.78 -11.54
C GLY A 97 -5.32 11.28 -11.67
N ARG A 98 -6.41 11.80 -11.09
CA ARG A 98 -6.67 13.25 -11.04
C ARG A 98 -5.62 13.92 -10.17
N VAL A 99 -5.10 15.06 -10.62
CA VAL A 99 -4.04 15.79 -9.90
C VAL A 99 -4.64 16.91 -9.07
N GLY A 100 -4.27 16.98 -7.80
CA GLY A 100 -4.76 17.99 -6.87
C GLY A 100 -3.73 18.36 -5.80
N PRO A 101 -3.97 19.42 -5.00
CA PRO A 101 -3.19 19.68 -3.80
C PRO A 101 -3.31 18.53 -2.81
N SER A 102 -2.18 18.06 -2.30
CA SER A 102 -2.05 16.91 -1.42
C SER A 102 -1.15 17.26 -0.24
N LEU A 103 -1.47 16.71 0.92
CA LEU A 103 -0.60 16.71 2.08
C LEU A 103 0.56 15.76 1.76
N ALA A 104 1.76 16.31 1.77
CA ALA A 104 3.00 15.59 1.50
C ALA A 104 3.98 15.77 2.65
N PHE A 105 4.97 14.89 2.71
CA PHE A 105 5.97 14.87 3.77
C PHE A 105 7.35 14.97 3.13
N GLU A 106 8.15 15.91 3.60
CA GLU A 106 9.55 16.03 3.23
C GLU A 106 10.40 15.53 4.40
N TYR A 107 11.13 14.45 4.17
CA TYR A 107 12.03 13.85 5.15
C TYR A 107 13.49 14.25 4.88
N THR A 108 14.28 14.37 5.94
CA THR A 108 15.73 14.49 5.87
C THR A 108 16.34 13.81 7.08
N SER A 109 17.21 12.82 6.86
CA SER A 109 17.93 12.18 7.95
C SER A 109 19.03 13.07 8.50
N LYS A 110 19.50 12.76 9.72
CA LYS A 110 20.73 13.30 10.28
C LYS A 110 21.89 12.96 9.35
N ARG A 111 22.83 13.89 9.17
CA ARG A 111 23.98 13.71 8.29
C ARG A 111 24.75 12.43 8.67
N GLY A 112 24.98 11.57 7.69
CA GLY A 112 25.75 10.32 7.87
C GLY A 112 24.96 9.17 8.49
N TYR A 113 23.71 9.40 8.92
CA TYR A 113 22.86 8.32 9.41
C TYR A 113 22.46 7.37 8.27
N ARG A 114 22.49 6.07 8.55
CA ARG A 114 21.99 4.98 7.70
C ARG A 114 21.23 3.99 8.57
N GLY A 115 20.18 3.38 8.03
CA GLY A 115 19.31 2.45 8.76
C GLY A 115 17.86 2.91 8.85
N ALA A 116 17.10 2.25 9.72
CA ALA A 116 15.65 2.43 9.83
C ALA A 116 15.26 3.66 10.69
N ASP A 117 14.31 4.43 10.19
CA ASP A 117 13.68 5.53 10.93
C ASP A 117 12.17 5.48 10.68
N SER A 118 11.39 6.09 11.56
CA SER A 118 9.94 6.12 11.37
C SER A 118 9.31 7.29 12.09
N PHE A 119 8.11 7.67 11.68
CA PHE A 119 7.33 8.71 12.36
C PHE A 119 5.84 8.44 12.24
N LEU A 120 5.06 8.99 13.17
CA LEU A 120 3.61 8.87 13.20
C LEU A 120 2.95 10.23 12.94
N VAL A 121 1.94 10.23 12.07
CA VAL A 121 1.16 11.42 11.73
C VAL A 121 -0.31 11.20 12.07
N ARG A 122 -0.93 12.18 12.72
CA ARG A 122 -2.39 12.29 12.80
C ARG A 122 -2.88 13.21 11.68
N ILE A 123 -3.75 12.70 10.82
CA ILE A 123 -4.30 13.37 9.65
C ILE A 123 -5.79 13.60 9.87
N ARG A 124 -6.24 14.84 9.70
CA ARG A 124 -7.65 15.23 9.76
C ARG A 124 -8.13 15.62 8.37
N TYR A 125 -9.13 14.92 7.88
CA TYR A 125 -9.84 15.18 6.64
C TYR A 125 -10.94 16.23 6.84
N ASN A 126 -11.47 16.77 5.74
CA ASN A 126 -12.47 17.85 5.80
C ASN A 126 -13.83 17.40 6.29
N ASP A 127 -14.17 16.12 6.09
CA ASP A 127 -15.35 15.45 6.61
C ASP A 127 -15.28 15.16 8.11
N GLY A 128 -14.14 15.46 8.74
CA GLY A 128 -13.89 15.20 10.16
C GLY A 128 -13.24 13.84 10.42
N GLU A 129 -13.05 12.99 9.41
CA GLU A 129 -12.34 11.72 9.56
C GLU A 129 -10.90 11.98 10.06
N ILE A 130 -10.47 11.17 11.03
CA ILE A 130 -9.11 11.19 11.55
C ILE A 130 -8.43 9.87 11.23
N ARG A 131 -7.25 9.93 10.61
CA ARG A 131 -6.39 8.78 10.36
C ARG A 131 -5.05 8.94 11.06
N TYR A 132 -4.49 7.83 11.53
CA TYR A 132 -3.13 7.74 12.03
C TYR A 132 -2.29 6.97 11.03
N GLU A 133 -1.16 7.52 10.64
CA GLU A 133 -0.32 6.99 9.57
C GLU A 133 1.12 6.90 10.02
N ARG A 134 1.63 5.67 10.05
CA ARG A 134 3.03 5.38 10.34
C ARG A 134 3.80 5.31 9.03
N PHE A 135 4.89 6.06 8.97
CA PHE A 135 5.83 6.01 7.85
C PHE A 135 7.07 5.24 8.29
N GLU A 136 7.37 4.15 7.60
CA GLU A 136 8.61 3.40 7.74
C GLU A 136 9.61 3.86 6.69
N ILE A 137 10.82 4.26 7.12
CA ILE A 137 11.86 4.80 6.25
C ILE A 137 13.13 3.95 6.40
N THR A 138 13.75 3.61 5.27
CA THR A 138 15.12 3.11 5.23
C THR A 138 16.03 4.19 4.65
N VAL A 139 17.02 4.61 5.43
CA VAL A 139 18.03 5.57 5.01
C VAL A 139 19.22 4.81 4.46
N ASP A 140 19.43 4.97 3.16
CA ASP A 140 20.59 4.42 2.44
C ASP A 140 21.77 5.39 2.49
#